data_AF-A0A7C3MKS3-F1
#
_entry.id   AF-A0A7C3MKS3-F1
#
_cell.length_a   1.000
_cell.length_b   1.000
_cell.length_c   1.000
_cell.angle_alpha   90.00
_cell.angle_beta   90.00
_cell.angle_gamma   90.00
#
_symmetry.space_group_name_H-M   'P 1'
#
loop_
_entity.id
_entity.type
_entity.pdbx_description
1 polymer ?
#
loop_
_entity_poly.entity_id
_entity_poly.type
_entity_poly.pdbx_seq_one_letter_code
_entity_poly.pdbx_strand_id
1 'polypeptide(L)' 'MLFLNLQAYSELIIPKGKLYYYRSISGKEVDFIIEWGRKILAFEIKHTENPTMKDIKNLLDFIKESPNSVRGVLI' A
#
# COMPACT_ATOMS: atom_id res chain seq x y z
N MET A 1 -10.12 -4.78 11.78
CA MET A 1 -9.51 -3.62 12.47
C MET A 1 -8.42 -2.93 11.67
N LEU A 2 -7.62 -3.63 10.86
CA LEU A 2 -6.48 -3.01 10.17
C LEU A 2 -6.86 -1.84 9.24
N PHE A 3 -7.94 -1.98 8.47
CA PHE A 3 -8.47 -0.91 7.63
C PHE A 3 -8.76 0.38 8.41
N LEU A 4 -9.49 0.28 9.53
CA LEU A 4 -9.83 1.45 10.35
C LEU A 4 -8.58 2.11 10.94
N ASN A 5 -7.57 1.31 11.31
CA ASN A 5 -6.30 1.85 11.77
C ASN A 5 -5.58 2.60 10.65
N LEU A 6 -5.45 2.00 9.45
CA LEU A 6 -4.85 2.66 8.29
C LEU A 6 -5.61 3.93 7.90
N GLN A 7 -6.95 3.91 7.98
CA GLN A 7 -7.78 5.08 7.73
C GLN A 7 -7.47 6.18 8.75
N ALA A 8 -7.54 5.87 10.05
CA ALA A 8 -7.25 6.83 11.11
C ALA A 8 -5.85 7.45 10.96
N TYR A 9 -4.81 6.63 10.73
CA TYR A 9 -3.46 7.13 10.51
C TYR A 9 -3.34 7.97 9.24
N SER A 10 -3.99 7.59 8.14
CA SER A 10 -3.99 8.37 6.91
C SER A 10 -4.59 9.76 7.12
N GLU A 11 -5.56 9.91 8.03
CA GLU A 11 -6.17 11.20 8.32
C GLU A 11 -5.34 12.09 9.25
N LEU A 12 -4.42 11.50 10.03
CA LEU A 12 -3.57 12.18 11.01
C LEU A 12 -2.22 12.64 10.44
N ILE A 13 -1.73 12.05 9.35
CA ILE A 13 -0.48 12.48 8.71
C ILE A 13 -0.65 13.84 8.00
N ILE A 14 0.43 14.62 7.89
CA ILE A 14 0.43 15.94 7.24
C ILE A 14 1.40 15.92 6.03
N PRO A 15 0.97 16.29 4.80
CA PRO A 15 -0.43 16.56 4.41
C PRO A 15 -1.36 15.37 4.65
N LYS A 16 -2.67 15.63 4.78
CA LYS A 16 -3.68 14.58 4.99
C LYS A 16 -3.54 13.50 3.91
N GLY A 17 -3.38 12.26 4.34
CA GLY A 17 -3.33 11.09 3.47
C GLY A 17 -4.73 10.70 2.99
N LYS A 18 -4.77 10.04 1.84
CA LYS A 18 -5.99 9.42 1.30
C LYS A 18 -5.76 7.94 1.08
N LEU A 19 -6.60 7.12 1.71
CA LEU A 19 -6.56 5.67 1.61
C LEU A 19 -7.43 5.17 0.45
N TYR A 20 -6.88 4.30 -0.39
CA TYR A 20 -7.57 3.69 -1.52
C TYR A 20 -7.29 2.20 -1.62
N TYR A 21 -8.20 1.46 -2.26
CA TYR A 21 -7.90 0.15 -2.84
C TYR A 21 -7.19 0.35 -4.18
N TYR A 22 -6.25 -0.54 -4.53
CA TYR A 22 -5.51 -0.42 -5.77
C TYR A 22 -5.65 -1.66 -6.66
N ARG A 23 -5.96 -1.40 -7.93
CA ARG A 23 -5.89 -2.37 -9.01
C ARG A 23 -5.37 -1.69 -10.27
N SER A 24 -4.34 -2.27 -10.89
CA SER A 24 -3.80 -1.80 -12.16
C SER A 24 -4.71 -2.19 -13.33
N ILE A 25 -4.51 -1.54 -14.49
CA ILE A 25 -5.20 -1.88 -15.74
C ILE A 25 -4.89 -3.33 -16.16
N SER A 26 -3.67 -3.81 -15.89
CA SER A 26 -3.24 -5.19 -16.16
C SER A 26 -3.74 -6.20 -15.12
N GLY A 27 -4.54 -5.76 -14.14
CA GLY A 27 -5.17 -6.62 -13.13
C GLY A 27 -4.27 -6.97 -11.94
N LYS A 28 -3.13 -6.31 -11.77
CA LYS A 28 -2.30 -6.45 -10.55
C LYS A 28 -2.93 -5.68 -9.41
N GLU A 29 -2.88 -6.24 -8.20
CA GLU A 29 -3.58 -5.71 -7.03
C GLU A 29 -2.61 -5.52 -5.87
N VAL A 30 -2.85 -4.48 -5.09
CA VAL A 30 -2.28 -4.28 -3.75
C VAL A 30 -3.43 -3.90 -2.85
N ASP A 31 -3.51 -4.46 -1.65
CA ASP A 31 -4.67 -4.31 -0.76
C ASP A 31 -5.03 -2.84 -0.53
N PHE A 32 -4.04 -2.01 -0.20
CA PHE A 32 -4.24 -0.58 0.04
C PHE A 32 -3.09 0.29 -0.48
N ILE A 33 -3.42 1.52 -0.84
CA ILE A 33 -2.45 2.60 -1.02
C ILE A 33 -2.84 3.82 -0.18
N ILE A 34 -1.84 4.54 0.32
CA ILE A 34 -2.02 5.88 0.88
C ILE A 34 -1.31 6.87 -0.04
N GLU A 35 -2.09 7.78 -0.62
CA GLU A 35 -1.56 8.97 -1.26
C GLU A 35 -1.25 10.02 -0.20
N TRP A 36 0.01 10.41 -0.10
CA TRP A 36 0.52 11.37 0.87
C TRP A 36 1.23 12.53 0.15
N GLY A 37 0.46 13.57 -0.18
CA GLY A 37 0.97 14.66 -1.01
C GLY A 37 1.33 14.18 -2.41
N ARG A 38 2.63 14.17 -2.76
CA ARG A 38 3.15 13.65 -4.04
C ARG A 38 3.71 12.23 -3.93
N LYS A 39 3.61 11.62 -2.75
CA LYS A 39 4.19 10.32 -2.42
C LYS A 39 3.09 9.28 -2.33
N ILE A 40 3.40 8.04 -2.68
CA ILE A 40 2.49 6.92 -2.52
C ILE A 40 3.15 5.86 -1.64
N LEU A 41 2.40 5.36 -0.66
CA LEU A 41 2.74 4.21 0.16
C LEU A 41 1.81 3.06 -0.19
N ALA A 42 2.35 1.88 -0.43
CA ALA A 42 1.58 0.69 -0.77
C ALA A 42 1.61 -0.32 0.38
N PHE A 43 0.47 -0.95 0.68
CA PHE A 43 0.30 -1.88 1.79
C PHE A 43 -0.31 -3.19 1.30
N GLU A 44 0.37 -4.29 1.61
CA GLU A 44 -0.14 -5.64 1.45
C GLU A 44 -0.37 -6.24 2.84
N ILE A 45 -1.47 -6.95 3.05
CA ILE A 45 -1.86 -7.50 4.34
C ILE A 45 -1.81 -9.01 4.25
N LYS A 46 -1.07 -9.64 5.15
CA LYS A 46 -0.97 -11.09 5.19
C LYS A 46 -1.09 -11.64 6.59
N HIS A 47 -2.06 -12.53 6.77
CA HIS A 47 -2.19 -13.31 7.99
C HIS A 47 -1.27 -14.54 7.91
N THR A 48 0.02 -14.32 8.13
CA THR A 48 1.06 -15.36 8.15
C THR A 48 2.12 -15.01 9.20
N GLU A 49 2.67 -16.03 9.85
CA GLU A 49 3.82 -15.86 10.75
C GLU A 49 5.15 -15.85 9.98
N ASN A 50 5.16 -16.32 8.73
CA ASN A 50 6.36 -16.47 7.92
C ASN A 50 6.15 -15.81 6.54
N PRO A 51 6.23 -14.48 6.46
CA PRO A 51 6.11 -13.76 5.19
C PRO A 51 7.25 -14.13 4.24
N THR A 52 6.92 -14.28 2.96
CA THR A 52 7.85 -14.69 1.91
C THR A 52 7.98 -13.63 0.82
N MET A 53 8.99 -13.78 -0.04
CA MET A 53 9.15 -12.93 -1.23
C MET A 53 7.96 -12.97 -2.19
N LYS A 54 7.16 -14.05 -2.15
CA LYS A 54 5.95 -14.17 -2.97
C LYS A 54 4.86 -13.21 -2.48
N ASP A 55 4.77 -12.99 -1.17
CA ASP A 55 3.75 -12.13 -0.56
C ASP A 55 3.98 -10.66 -0.91
N ILE A 56 5.22 -10.25 -1.18
CA ILE A 56 5.55 -8.87 -1.57
C ILE A 56 5.69 -8.68 -3.09
N LYS A 57 5.42 -9.71 -3.90
CA LYS A 57 5.60 -9.62 -5.36
C LYS A 57 4.79 -8.48 -5.97
N ASN A 58 3.53 -8.34 -5.54
CA ASN A 58 2.64 -7.29 -6.03
C ASN A 58 3.12 -5.90 -5.61
N LEU A 59 3.64 -5.75 -4.38
CA LEU A 59 4.27 -4.51 -3.92
C LEU A 59 5.49 -4.13 -4.78
N LEU A 60 6.33 -5.10 -5.13
CA LEU A 60 7.49 -4.86 -5.99
C LEU A 60 7.07 -4.42 -7.40
N ASP A 61 6.05 -5.05 -7.96
CA ASP A 61 5.49 -4.67 -9.25
C ASP A 61 4.88 -3.27 -9.20
N PHE A 62 4.12 -2.96 -8.15
CA PHE A 62 3.55 -1.63 -7.93
C PHE A 62 4.64 -0.54 -7.86
N ILE A 63 5.71 -0.77 -7.08
CA ILE A 63 6.81 0.21 -6.94
C ILE A 63 7.50 0.44 -8.29
N LYS A 64 7.69 -0.60 -9.11
CA LYS A 64 8.28 -0.45 -10.45
C LYS A 64 7.40 0.36 -11.39
N GLU A 65 6.09 0.22 -11.29
CA GLU A 65 5.11 0.87 -12.17
C GLU A 65 4.74 2.29 -11.71
N SER A 66 4.95 2.62 -10.43
CA SER A 66 4.53 3.89 -9.82
C SER A 66 5.73 4.79 -9.50
N PRO A 67 6.02 5.83 -10.31
CA PRO A 67 7.19 6.71 -10.11
C PRO A 67 7.18 7.47 -8.79
N ASN A 68 6.00 7.68 -8.23
CA ASN A 68 5.78 8.40 -6.97
C ASN A 68 5.74 7.47 -5.76
N SER A 69 5.87 6.15 -5.97
CA SER A 69 5.91 5.19 -4.88
C SER A 69 7.21 5.34 -4.10
N VAL A 70 7.08 5.51 -2.79
CA VAL A 70 8.23 5.71 -1.90
C VAL A 70 8.55 4.43 -1.14
N ARG A 71 7.51 3.63 -0.85
CA ARG A 71 7.68 2.38 -0.12
C ARG A 71 6.48 1.44 -0.28
N GLY A 72 6.78 0.14 -0.29
CA GLY A 72 5.82 -0.93 -0.04
C GLY A 72 6.00 -1.47 1.37
N VAL A 73 4.90 -1.78 2.05
CA VAL A 73 4.86 -2.30 3.41
C VAL A 73 4.02 -3.58 3.40
N LEU A 74 4.57 -4.67 3.90
CA LEU A 74 3.81 -5.87 4.23
C LEU A 74 3.43 -5.77 5.72
N ILE A 75 2.15 -5.96 6.04
CA ILE A 75 1.63 -6.00 7.41
C ILE A 75 1.10 -7.39 7.73
#